data_AF-A0A9P9BFV6-F1
#
_entry.id   AF-A0A9P9BFV6-F1
#
_cell.length_a   1.000
_cell.length_b   1.000
_cell.length_c   1.000
_cell.angle_alpha   90.00
_cell.angle_beta   90.00
_cell.angle_gamma   90.00
#
_symmetry.space_group_name_H-M   'P 1'
#
loop_
_entity.id
_entity.type
_entity.pdbx_description
1 polymer ?
#
loop_
_entity_poly.entity_id
_entity_poly.type
_entity_poly.pdbx_seq_one_letter_code
_entity_poly.pdbx_strand_id
1 'polypeptide(L)'
;KKQSKWSAEEDALIIDLRGSGMKWEDISKRLPGRSAISCRLHYQNYLERRSEWDEERKNKLARLYERFKQEMWAKVAEEMGIPWRAAEAMHWHLGEVNMAERAGVTPFCL
;
A
#
# COMPACT_ATOMS: atom_id res chain seq x y z
N LYS A 1 -16.66 16.02 -28.23
CA LYS A 1 -17.44 15.16 -27.32
C LYS A 1 -16.86 15.34 -25.91
N LYS A 2 -17.61 15.90 -24.95
CA LYS A 2 -17.14 16.08 -23.56
C LYS A 2 -16.86 14.68 -22.98
N GLN A 3 -15.63 14.40 -22.59
CA GLN A 3 -15.31 13.22 -21.77
C GLN A 3 -16.05 13.38 -20.45
N SER A 4 -16.87 12.41 -20.06
CA SER A 4 -17.46 12.40 -18.72
C SER A 4 -16.34 12.30 -17.69
N LYS A 5 -16.52 12.93 -16.53
CA LYS A 5 -15.61 12.80 -15.39
C LYS A 5 -15.53 11.32 -15.00
N TRP A 6 -14.34 10.83 -14.67
CA TRP A 6 -14.15 9.45 -14.18
C TRP A 6 -14.84 9.26 -12.83
N SER A 7 -15.57 8.16 -12.67
CA SER A 7 -16.20 7.79 -11.40
C SER A 7 -15.30 6.88 -10.57
N ALA A 8 -15.55 6.80 -9.27
CA ALA A 8 -14.78 5.93 -8.37
C ALA A 8 -14.98 4.44 -8.71
N GLU A 9 -16.15 4.07 -9.23
CA GLU A 9 -16.44 2.72 -9.70
C GLU A 9 -15.64 2.38 -10.97
N GLU A 10 -15.52 3.33 -11.89
CA GLU A 10 -14.67 3.18 -13.08
C GLU A 10 -13.19 3.03 -12.67
N ASP A 11 -12.72 3.85 -11.72
CA ASP A 11 -11.36 3.78 -11.18
C ASP A 11 -11.06 2.40 -10.57
N ALA A 12 -11.95 1.93 -9.68
CA ALA A 12 -11.81 0.64 -9.01
C ALA A 12 -11.78 -0.51 -10.03
N LEU A 13 -12.65 -0.46 -11.05
CA LEU A 13 -12.69 -1.48 -12.09
C LEU A 13 -11.42 -1.47 -12.96
N ILE A 14 -10.88 -0.30 -13.30
CA ILE A 14 -9.61 -0.21 -14.05
C ILE A 14 -8.47 -0.79 -13.22
N ILE A 15 -8.40 -0.46 -11.92
CA ILE A 15 -7.34 -0.95 -11.01
C ILE A 15 -7.40 -2.48 -10.90
N ASP A 16 -8.58 -3.04 -10.65
CA ASP A 16 -8.78 -4.49 -10.49
C ASP A 16 -8.43 -5.26 -11.78
N LEU A 17 -9.00 -4.83 -12.91
CA LEU A 17 -8.78 -5.50 -14.20
C LEU A 17 -7.33 -5.36 -14.66
N ARG A 18 -6.69 -4.20 -14.41
CA ARG A 18 -5.28 -4.04 -14.76
C ARG A 18 -4.37 -4.83 -13.82
N GLY A 19 -4.69 -4.89 -12.54
CA GLY A 19 -4.00 -5.70 -11.53
C GLY A 19 -4.05 -7.20 -11.83
N SER A 20 -5.14 -7.69 -12.42
CA SER A 20 -5.26 -9.07 -12.91
C SER A 20 -4.54 -9.34 -14.25
N GLY A 21 -3.82 -8.35 -14.80
CA GLY A 21 -3.02 -8.50 -16.02
C GLY A 21 -3.79 -8.32 -17.34
N MET A 22 -5.02 -7.82 -17.30
CA MET A 22 -5.86 -7.65 -18.50
C MET A 22 -5.30 -6.57 -19.44
N LYS A 23 -5.51 -6.77 -20.76
CA LYS A 23 -5.14 -5.81 -21.81
C LYS A 23 -6.13 -4.65 -21.86
N TRP A 24 -5.65 -3.46 -22.25
CA TRP A 24 -6.46 -2.24 -22.29
C TRP A 24 -7.66 -2.35 -23.25
N GLU A 25 -7.53 -3.09 -24.34
CA GLU A 25 -8.63 -3.36 -25.25
C GLU A 25 -9.77 -4.08 -24.55
N ASP A 26 -9.46 -5.07 -23.71
CA ASP A 26 -10.47 -5.85 -22.98
C ASP A 26 -11.04 -5.08 -21.78
N ILE A 27 -10.22 -4.26 -21.11
CA ILE A 27 -10.68 -3.35 -20.05
C ILE A 27 -11.71 -2.36 -20.61
N SER A 28 -11.45 -1.77 -21.79
CA SER A 28 -12.37 -0.79 -22.39
C SER A 28 -13.73 -1.36 -22.75
N LYS A 29 -13.81 -2.66 -23.07
CA LYS A 29 -15.09 -3.35 -23.32
C LYS A 29 -15.97 -3.43 -22.08
N ARG A 30 -15.38 -3.37 -20.87
CA ARG A 30 -16.11 -3.37 -19.60
C ARG A 30 -16.48 -1.97 -19.12
N LEU A 31 -16.00 -0.92 -19.79
CA LEU A 31 -16.24 0.48 -19.45
C LEU A 31 -16.96 1.18 -20.61
N PRO A 32 -18.30 1.05 -20.71
CA PRO A 32 -19.04 1.63 -21.82
C PRO A 32 -18.83 3.14 -21.87
N GLY A 33 -18.41 3.65 -23.03
CA GLY A 33 -18.09 5.08 -23.21
C GLY A 33 -16.64 5.46 -22.94
N ARG A 34 -15.78 4.53 -22.52
CA ARG A 34 -14.32 4.73 -22.39
C ARG A 34 -13.58 3.94 -23.46
N SER A 35 -12.61 4.58 -24.12
CA SER A 35 -11.71 3.89 -25.05
C SER A 35 -10.52 3.28 -24.32
N ALA A 36 -9.89 2.27 -24.91
CA ALA A 36 -8.65 1.66 -24.38
C ALA A 36 -7.56 2.71 -24.12
N ILE A 37 -7.41 3.67 -25.04
CA ILE A 37 -6.47 4.79 -24.91
C ILE A 37 -6.83 5.68 -23.71
N SER A 38 -8.12 6.00 -23.54
CA SER A 38 -8.60 6.78 -22.40
C SER A 38 -8.35 6.07 -21.07
N CYS A 39 -8.60 4.76 -20.99
CA CYS A 39 -8.37 3.96 -19.78
C CYS A 39 -6.89 3.92 -19.41
N ARG A 40 -5.99 3.69 -20.38
CA ARG A 40 -4.55 3.70 -20.17
C ARG A 40 -4.06 5.07 -19.68
N LEU A 41 -4.46 6.15 -20.33
CA LEU A 41 -4.05 7.51 -19.94
C LEU A 41 -4.53 7.85 -18.53
N HIS A 42 -5.77 7.49 -18.20
CA HIS A 42 -6.31 7.73 -16.86
C HIS A 42 -5.57 6.92 -15.81
N TYR A 43 -5.30 5.65 -16.08
CA TYR A 43 -4.53 4.80 -15.20
C TYR A 43 -3.12 5.36 -14.97
N GLN A 44 -2.37 5.67 -16.03
CA GLN A 44 -1.00 6.17 -15.90
C GLN A 44 -0.91 7.53 -15.18
N ASN A 45 -1.84 8.45 -15.47
CA ASN A 45 -1.77 9.81 -14.94
C ASN A 45 -2.33 9.94 -13.51
N TYR A 46 -3.32 9.12 -13.14
CA TYR A 46 -4.10 9.32 -11.92
C TYR A 46 -4.22 8.09 -11.01
N LEU A 47 -4.19 6.86 -11.55
CA LEU A 47 -4.42 5.64 -10.74
C LEU A 47 -3.13 4.90 -10.39
N GLU A 48 -2.12 4.89 -11.26
CA GLU A 48 -0.80 4.30 -11.00
C GLU A 48 -0.12 4.99 -9.81
N ARG A 49 -0.31 6.30 -9.68
CA ARG A 49 0.15 7.06 -8.52
C ARG A 49 -0.60 6.77 -7.23
N ARG A 50 -1.83 6.21 -7.27
CA ARG A 50 -2.50 5.70 -6.06
C ARG A 50 -1.93 4.37 -5.58
N SER A 51 -1.08 3.72 -6.38
CA SER A 51 -0.28 2.57 -5.99
C SER A 51 1.08 2.99 -5.44
N GLU A 52 1.13 3.96 -4.51
CA GLU A 52 2.37 4.34 -3.82
C GLU A 52 3.05 3.15 -3.12
N TRP A 53 2.27 2.13 -2.78
CA TRP A 53 2.71 0.82 -2.29
C TRP A 53 2.29 -0.30 -3.24
N ASP A 54 2.85 -0.34 -4.45
CA ASP A 54 2.76 -1.54 -5.30
C ASP A 54 3.41 -2.78 -4.62
N GLU A 55 3.16 -3.97 -5.16
CA GLU A 55 3.68 -5.23 -4.63
C GLU A 55 5.22 -5.28 -4.60
N GLU A 56 5.90 -4.63 -5.55
CA GLU A 56 7.36 -4.59 -5.58
C GLU A 56 7.93 -3.75 -4.43
N ARG A 57 7.32 -2.59 -4.14
CA ARG A 57 7.67 -1.73 -3.02
C ARG A 57 7.39 -2.40 -1.68
N LYS A 58 6.25 -3.09 -1.54
CA LYS A 58 5.94 -3.91 -0.35
C LYS A 58 6.98 -5.01 -0.15
N ASN A 59 7.32 -5.73 -1.22
CA ASN A 59 8.35 -6.77 -1.18
C ASN A 59 9.74 -6.21 -0.84
N LYS A 60 10.09 -5.05 -1.38
CA LYS A 60 11.34 -4.36 -1.05
C LYS A 60 11.39 -3.95 0.41
N LEU A 61 10.30 -3.40 0.95
CA LEU A 61 10.19 -3.09 2.38
C LEU A 61 10.37 -4.36 3.23
N ALA A 62 9.66 -5.45 2.91
CA ALA A 62 9.77 -6.71 3.66
C ALA A 62 11.21 -7.25 3.68
N ARG A 63 11.91 -7.22 2.54
CA ARG A 63 13.31 -7.65 2.45
C ARG A 63 14.25 -6.78 3.28
N LEU A 64 14.06 -5.46 3.24
CA LEU A 64 14.87 -4.53 4.02
C LEU A 64 14.58 -4.69 5.51
N TYR A 65 13.32 -4.84 5.89
CA TYR A 65 12.92 -5.12 7.26
C TYR A 65 13.58 -6.40 7.77
N GLU A 66 13.50 -7.51 7.04
CA GLU A 66 14.12 -8.78 7.45
C GLU A 66 15.64 -8.65 7.65
N ARG A 67 16.29 -7.84 6.80
CA ARG A 67 17.74 -7.59 6.87
C ARG A 67 18.13 -6.75 8.08
N PHE A 68 17.32 -5.74 8.45
CA PHE A 68 17.71 -4.73 9.44
C PHE A 68 16.99 -4.86 10.78
N LYS A 69 15.92 -5.66 10.89
CA LYS A 69 15.09 -5.75 12.10
C LYS A 69 15.88 -6.12 13.35
N GLN A 70 16.92 -6.95 13.24
CA GLN A 70 17.76 -7.30 14.39
C GLN A 70 18.48 -6.05 14.95
N GLU A 71 19.15 -5.26 14.10
CA GLU A 71 19.81 -4.03 14.52
C GLU A 71 18.81 -2.97 14.99
N MET A 72 17.68 -2.82 14.29
CA MET A 72 16.63 -1.87 14.67
C MET A 72 16.09 -2.13 16.07
N TRP A 73 15.80 -3.40 16.38
CA TRP A 73 15.22 -3.79 17.66
C TRP A 73 16.25 -4.03 18.75
N ALA A 74 17.55 -4.17 18.42
CA ALA A 74 18.61 -4.47 19.38
C ALA A 74 18.63 -3.48 20.55
N LYS A 75 18.57 -2.17 20.25
CA LYS A 75 18.58 -1.12 21.27
C LYS A 75 17.37 -1.19 22.20
N VAL A 76 16.17 -1.36 21.64
CA VAL A 76 14.94 -1.47 22.43
C VAL A 76 14.98 -2.72 23.32
N ALA A 77 15.48 -3.84 22.78
CA ALA A 77 15.63 -5.08 23.53
C ALA A 77 16.65 -4.99 24.66
N GLU A 78 17.80 -4.34 24.42
CA GLU A 78 18.83 -4.12 25.43
C GLU A 78 18.29 -3.31 26.61
N GLU A 79 17.62 -2.19 26.34
CA GLU A 79 17.02 -1.34 27.38
C GLU A 79 15.90 -2.05 28.16
N MET A 80 15.15 -2.94 27.50
CA MET A 80 14.08 -3.72 28.13
C MET A 80 14.59 -5.00 28.81
N GLY A 81 15.85 -5.41 28.61
CA GLY A 81 16.37 -6.68 29.10
C GLY A 81 15.70 -7.92 28.51
N ILE A 82 15.14 -7.81 27.29
CA ILE A 82 14.44 -8.91 26.60
C ILE A 82 15.08 -9.22 25.24
N PRO A 83 14.90 -10.41 24.66
CA PRO A 83 15.35 -10.69 23.30
C PRO A 83 14.67 -9.77 22.27
N TRP A 84 15.40 -9.32 21.24
CA TRP A 84 14.86 -8.45 20.17
C TRP A 84 13.63 -9.05 19.48
N ARG A 85 13.57 -10.39 19.37
CA ARG A 85 12.41 -11.11 18.82
C ARG A 85 11.15 -10.91 19.67
N ALA A 86 11.30 -10.82 20.99
CA ALA A 86 10.19 -10.56 21.90
C ALA A 86 9.73 -9.10 21.81
N ALA A 87 10.66 -8.15 21.71
CA ALA A 87 10.33 -6.74 21.49
C ALA A 87 9.57 -6.52 20.16
N GLU A 88 10.05 -7.12 19.07
CA GLU A 88 9.38 -7.12 17.77
C GLU A 88 7.97 -7.74 17.84
N ALA A 89 7.84 -8.93 18.45
CA ALA A 89 6.56 -9.62 18.57
C ALA A 89 5.55 -8.79 19.39
N MET A 90 6.01 -8.15 20.47
CA MET A 90 5.16 -7.30 21.29
C MET A 90 4.75 -6.02 20.56
N HIS A 91 5.64 -5.41 19.77
CA HIS A 91 5.30 -4.28 18.90
C HIS A 91 4.18 -4.65 17.93
N TRP A 92 4.26 -5.81 17.27
CA TRP A 92 3.21 -6.28 16.36
C TRP A 92 1.90 -6.61 17.09
N HIS A 93 1.96 -7.18 18.29
CA HIS A 93 0.78 -7.52 19.08
C HIS A 93 0.02 -6.28 19.58
N LEU A 94 0.74 -5.26 20.05
CA LEU A 94 0.14 -4.01 20.50
C LEU A 94 -0.42 -3.22 19.32
N GLY A 95 0.28 -3.22 18.19
CA GLY A 95 -0.08 -2.40 17.03
C GLY A 95 0.10 -0.90 17.32
N GLU A 96 -0.08 -0.08 16.28
CA GLU A 96 0.21 1.35 16.32
C GLU A 96 -0.56 2.09 17.42
N VAL A 97 -1.87 1.87 17.50
CA VAL A 97 -2.76 2.61 18.41
C VAL A 97 -2.40 2.35 19.87
N ASN A 98 -2.28 1.08 20.29
CA ASN A 98 -1.92 0.79 21.68
C ASN A 98 -0.49 1.19 22.02
N MET A 99 0.45 1.11 21.06
CA MET A 99 1.82 1.61 21.25
C MET A 99 1.81 3.12 21.50
N ALA A 100 1.04 3.88 20.71
CA ALA A 100 0.91 5.31 20.83
C ALA A 100 0.24 5.73 22.15
N GLU A 101 -0.88 5.09 22.51
CA GLU A 101 -1.59 5.33 23.77
C GLU A 101 -0.70 5.10 25.01
N ARG A 102 0.06 4.00 25.03
CA ARG A 102 0.97 3.66 26.14
C ARG A 102 2.16 4.60 26.24
N ALA A 103 2.63 5.13 25.11
CA ALA A 103 3.68 6.14 25.06
C ALA A 103 3.16 7.57 25.33
N GLY A 104 1.84 7.75 25.47
CA GLY A 104 1.22 9.06 25.65
C GLY A 104 1.31 9.96 24.41
N VAL A 105 1.46 9.37 23.23
CA VAL A 105 1.53 10.08 21.94
C VAL A 105 0.27 9.85 21.13
N THR A 106 -0.13 10.83 20.33
CA THR A 106 -1.26 10.68 19.40
C THR A 106 -0.87 9.75 18.25
N PRO A 107 -1.68 8.73 17.92
CA PRO A 107 -1.42 7.87 16.76
C PRO A 107 -1.38 8.70 15.46
N PHE A 108 -0.56 8.30 14.51
CA PHE A 108 -0.41 9.03 13.26
C PHE A 108 -1.55 8.64 12.31
N CYS A 109 -2.67 9.36 12.36
CA CYS A 109 -3.75 9.16 11.40
C CYS A 109 -3.37 9.82 10.05
N LEU A 110 -3.15 9.00 9.02
CA LEU A 110 -3.09 9.41 7.60
C LEU A 110 -4.48 9.50 6.98
#